data_AF-A0A0E0JQ45-F1
#
_entry.id   AF-A0A0E0JQ45-F1
#
_cell.length_a   1.000
_cell.length_b   1.000
_cell.length_c   1.000
_cell.angle_alpha   90.00
_cell.angle_beta   90.00
_cell.angle_gamma   90.00
#
_symmetry.space_group_name_H-M   'P 1'
#
loop_
_entity.id
_entity.type
_entity.pdbx_description
1 polymer ?
#
loop_
_entity_poly.entity_id
_entity_poly.type
_entity_poly.pdbx_seq_one_letter_code
_entity_poly.pdbx_strand_id
1 'polypeptide(L)'
;MGTVSSSSRRCAVAGQASSSSSSSWVKALDVEEEEEAAGADALEAKGDKLMSQARRELHGVWSYLSPPSVAANSAHYYFNKAAETFVLANSWRKAAAAYHEDAVCSMKIGRTGRLRAAFALFDAGICYMKVLEPDDEEMTSRTVCDLEKSLRMLVLENELVTAAKVCVELANLYAMLKQWQKVREYREKAAEFHANMSDALFDTSPM
;
A
#
# COMPACT_ATOMS: atom_id res chain seq x y z
N MET A 1 24.54 -33.02 61.74
CA MET A 1 24.12 -32.53 60.40
C MET A 1 23.02 -31.51 60.64
N GLY A 2 23.06 -30.23 60.27
CA GLY A 2 24.03 -29.39 59.58
C GLY A 2 23.96 -27.95 60.12
N THR A 3 24.94 -27.16 59.73
CA THR A 3 25.39 -25.90 60.32
C THR A 3 24.57 -24.67 59.91
N VAL A 4 24.40 -23.75 60.86
CA VAL A 4 24.11 -22.32 60.64
C VAL A 4 25.21 -21.68 59.80
N SER A 5 24.82 -20.81 58.85
CA SER A 5 25.73 -19.86 58.23
C SER A 5 24.99 -18.56 57.94
N SER A 6 25.45 -17.49 58.59
CA SER A 6 24.97 -16.12 58.44
C SER A 6 25.96 -15.30 57.61
N SER A 7 25.42 -14.22 57.04
CA SER A 7 26.11 -12.97 56.66
C SER A 7 26.72 -12.89 55.26
N SER A 8 26.14 -12.01 54.45
CA SER A 8 26.67 -10.66 54.22
C SER A 8 26.50 -10.23 52.75
N ARG A 9 25.76 -9.14 52.51
CA ARG A 9 26.09 -8.10 51.52
C ARG A 9 25.08 -6.93 51.54
N ARG A 10 25.51 -5.87 52.25
CA ARG A 10 25.61 -4.46 51.84
C ARG A 10 24.40 -3.76 51.19
N CYS A 11 23.99 -2.68 51.86
CA CYS A 11 23.24 -1.55 51.31
C CYS A 11 23.97 -0.86 50.16
N ALA A 12 23.21 -0.40 49.16
CA ALA A 12 23.50 0.82 48.42
C ALA A 12 22.17 1.55 48.16
N VAL A 13 22.08 2.75 48.70
CA VAL A 13 21.02 3.74 48.50
C VAL A 13 21.48 4.72 47.41
N ALA A 14 20.48 5.25 46.70
CA ALA A 14 20.50 6.43 45.84
C ALA A 14 20.98 6.27 44.39
N GLY A 15 20.06 6.58 43.49
CA GLY A 15 20.26 6.85 42.08
C GLY A 15 18.92 7.18 41.44
N GLN A 16 18.41 8.38 41.69
CA GLN A 16 17.33 8.96 40.88
C GLN A 16 17.79 8.98 39.42
N ALA A 17 17.10 8.26 38.54
CA ALA A 17 17.18 8.48 37.11
C ALA A 17 15.96 9.29 36.69
N SER A 18 16.25 10.57 36.46
CA SER A 18 15.47 11.57 35.76
C SER A 18 14.68 11.04 34.57
N SER A 19 13.46 11.56 34.46
CA SER A 19 12.72 11.81 33.23
C SER A 19 13.53 11.76 31.92
N SER A 20 13.15 10.88 31.01
CA SER A 20 13.36 11.08 29.57
C SER A 20 12.17 10.53 28.80
N SER A 21 11.06 11.26 28.94
CA SER A 21 9.97 11.27 27.96
C SER A 21 10.50 11.95 26.69
N SER A 22 11.24 11.21 25.86
CA SER A 22 11.66 11.61 24.51
C SER A 22 12.32 10.43 23.82
N SER A 23 11.55 9.55 23.15
CA SER A 23 12.11 8.60 22.18
C SER A 23 11.06 7.96 21.26
N SER A 24 9.98 8.67 20.92
CA SER A 24 9.09 8.20 19.84
C SER A 24 9.64 8.55 18.47
N TRP A 25 10.28 9.72 18.34
CA TRP A 25 10.75 10.24 17.06
C TRP A 25 12.12 9.69 16.65
N VAL A 26 13.00 9.43 17.63
CA VAL A 26 14.33 8.84 17.38
C VAL A 26 14.22 7.40 16.85
N LYS A 27 13.29 6.60 17.41
CA LYS A 27 13.01 5.24 16.92
C LYS A 27 12.41 5.20 15.51
N ALA A 28 11.71 6.25 15.09
CA ALA A 28 11.14 6.29 13.75
C ALA A 28 12.21 6.53 12.68
N LEU A 29 13.23 7.35 12.99
CA LEU A 29 14.36 7.63 12.11
C LEU A 29 15.28 6.42 11.96
N ASP A 30 15.58 5.71 13.06
CA ASP A 30 16.43 4.50 13.00
C ASP A 30 15.78 3.36 12.18
N VAL A 31 14.44 3.30 12.12
CA VAL A 31 13.69 2.29 11.34
C VAL A 31 13.72 2.58 9.84
N GLU A 32 13.79 3.85 9.43
CA GLU A 32 13.90 4.22 8.02
C GLU A 32 15.34 4.06 7.49
N GLU A 33 16.37 4.26 8.32
CA GLU A 33 17.78 4.01 7.94
C GLU A 33 18.13 2.52 7.85
N GLU A 34 17.60 1.66 8.73
CA GLU A 34 17.79 0.20 8.60
C GLU A 34 17.11 -0.39 7.36
N GLU A 35 16.11 0.29 6.80
CA GLU A 35 15.37 -0.16 5.61
C GLU A 35 16.20 -0.03 4.32
N GLU A 36 17.17 0.90 4.28
CA GLU A 36 18.10 1.06 3.15
C GLU A 36 19.30 0.10 3.21
N ALA A 37 19.66 -0.39 4.40
CA ALA A 37 20.79 -1.30 4.60
C ALA A 37 20.43 -2.79 4.51
N ALA A 38 19.13 -3.11 4.51
CA ALA A 38 18.64 -4.49 4.43
C ALA A 38 18.74 -5.04 3.00
N GLY A 39 19.31 -6.24 2.85
CA GLY A 39 19.32 -6.93 1.56
C GLY A 39 17.90 -7.28 1.07
N ALA A 40 17.74 -7.44 -0.24
CA ALA A 40 16.44 -7.72 -0.87
C ALA A 40 15.70 -8.91 -0.24
N ASP A 41 16.41 -9.99 0.13
CA ASP A 41 15.82 -11.16 0.80
C ASP A 41 15.25 -10.83 2.20
N ALA A 42 15.92 -9.92 2.93
CA ALA A 42 15.45 -9.48 4.25
C ALA A 42 14.20 -8.60 4.14
N LEU A 43 14.15 -7.72 3.13
CA LEU A 43 12.98 -6.90 2.82
C LEU A 43 11.80 -7.77 2.35
N GLU A 44 12.05 -8.79 1.53
CA GLU A 44 11.01 -9.73 1.11
C GLU A 44 10.46 -10.54 2.29
N ALA A 45 11.33 -11.04 3.18
CA ALA A 45 10.91 -11.72 4.39
C ALA A 45 10.13 -10.79 5.36
N LYS A 46 10.46 -9.50 5.40
CA LYS A 46 9.70 -8.48 6.15
C LYS A 46 8.31 -8.31 5.54
N GLY A 47 8.21 -8.19 4.22
CA GLY A 47 6.94 -8.13 3.50
C GLY A 47 6.05 -9.35 3.77
N ASP A 48 6.62 -10.56 3.76
CA ASP A 48 5.86 -11.80 4.04
C ASP A 48 5.32 -11.85 5.48
N LYS A 49 6.08 -11.32 6.46
CA LYS A 49 5.61 -11.16 7.86
C LYS A 49 4.45 -10.17 7.94
N LEU A 50 4.56 -9.03 7.27
CA LEU A 50 3.51 -8.01 7.23
C LEU A 50 2.25 -8.54 6.54
N MET A 51 2.36 -9.27 5.44
CA MET A 51 1.24 -9.96 4.79
C MET A 51 0.55 -10.94 5.74
N SER A 52 1.33 -11.74 6.47
CA SER A 52 0.80 -12.69 7.45
C SER A 52 0.07 -11.99 8.59
N GLN A 53 0.60 -10.84 9.04
CA GLN A 53 -0.02 -10.01 10.05
C GLN A 53 -1.33 -9.39 9.54
N ALA A 54 -1.34 -8.82 8.32
CA ALA A 54 -2.53 -8.26 7.69
C ALA A 54 -3.66 -9.30 7.57
N ARG A 55 -3.34 -10.52 7.12
CA ARG A 55 -4.32 -11.62 7.05
C ARG A 55 -4.82 -12.04 8.42
N ARG A 56 -3.98 -12.00 9.46
CA ARG A 56 -4.38 -12.28 10.84
C ARG A 56 -5.32 -11.19 11.37
N GLU A 57 -5.08 -9.92 11.06
CA GLU A 57 -6.01 -8.84 11.41
C GLU A 57 -7.35 -9.00 10.69
N LEU A 58 -7.34 -9.38 9.42
CA LEU A 58 -8.55 -9.50 8.61
C LEU A 58 -9.37 -10.76 8.91
N HIS A 59 -8.72 -11.89 9.21
CA HIS A 59 -9.36 -13.22 9.34
C HIS A 59 -9.14 -13.89 10.70
N GLY A 60 -8.46 -13.22 11.63
CA GLY A 60 -8.20 -13.76 12.95
C GLY A 60 -9.44 -13.83 13.83
N VAL A 61 -9.32 -14.52 14.97
CA VAL A 61 -10.41 -14.70 15.94
C VAL A 61 -11.00 -13.36 16.38
N TRP A 62 -10.15 -12.33 16.56
CA TRP A 62 -10.57 -10.99 16.95
C TRP A 62 -11.34 -10.23 15.85
N SER A 63 -11.13 -10.58 14.57
CA SER A 63 -11.86 -9.98 13.45
C SER A 63 -13.36 -10.27 13.54
N TYR A 64 -13.74 -11.50 13.92
CA TYR A 64 -15.14 -11.91 14.09
C TYR A 64 -15.88 -11.18 15.22
N LEU A 65 -15.14 -10.63 16.19
CA LEU A 65 -15.69 -9.86 17.30
C LEU A 65 -15.79 -8.36 17.00
N SER A 66 -15.16 -7.91 15.91
CA SER A 66 -15.11 -6.51 15.51
C SER A 66 -15.98 -6.24 14.28
N PRO A 67 -16.47 -5.01 14.08
CA PRO A 67 -17.12 -4.66 12.82
C PRO A 67 -16.17 -4.91 11.64
N PRO A 68 -16.65 -5.44 10.49
CA PRO A 68 -15.80 -5.75 9.35
C PRO A 68 -14.95 -4.58 8.85
N SER A 69 -15.46 -3.35 8.97
CA SER A 69 -14.75 -2.13 8.60
C SER A 69 -13.55 -1.83 9.52
N VAL A 70 -13.60 -2.22 10.78
CA VAL A 70 -12.51 -2.01 11.75
C VAL A 70 -11.36 -2.98 11.46
N ALA A 71 -11.67 -4.27 11.31
CA ALA A 71 -10.69 -5.28 10.91
C ALA A 71 -10.09 -4.98 9.53
N ALA A 72 -10.90 -4.48 8.59
CA ALA A 72 -10.41 -4.08 7.29
C ALA A 72 -9.46 -2.86 7.36
N ASN A 73 -9.75 -1.89 8.22
CA ASN A 73 -8.90 -0.71 8.37
C ASN A 73 -7.57 -1.03 9.05
N SER A 74 -7.53 -1.97 10.02
CA SER A 74 -6.26 -2.42 10.60
C SER A 74 -5.44 -3.23 9.59
N ALA A 75 -6.07 -4.15 8.84
CA ALA A 75 -5.39 -4.95 7.83
C ALA A 75 -4.85 -4.11 6.66
N HIS A 76 -5.56 -3.06 6.24
CA HIS A 76 -5.12 -2.12 5.19
C HIS A 76 -3.71 -1.57 5.46
N TYR A 77 -3.45 -1.09 6.67
CA TYR A 77 -2.13 -0.57 7.05
C TYR A 77 -1.01 -1.59 6.81
N TYR A 78 -1.22 -2.84 7.23
CA TYR A 78 -0.22 -3.89 7.07
C TYR A 78 -0.05 -4.35 5.62
N PHE A 79 -1.14 -4.43 4.84
CA PHE A 79 -1.05 -4.77 3.42
C PHE A 79 -0.30 -3.69 2.63
N ASN A 80 -0.62 -2.42 2.87
CA ASN A 80 0.04 -1.30 2.21
C ASN A 80 1.55 -1.27 2.53
N LYS A 81 1.91 -1.40 3.81
CA LYS A 81 3.32 -1.45 4.21
C LYS A 81 4.04 -2.68 3.65
N ALA A 82 3.38 -3.83 3.57
CA ALA A 82 3.94 -5.02 2.93
C ALA A 82 4.24 -4.76 1.45
N ALA A 83 3.29 -4.15 0.73
CA ALA A 83 3.46 -3.82 -0.67
C ALA A 83 4.66 -2.88 -0.89
N GLU A 84 4.79 -1.81 -0.11
CA GLU A 84 5.97 -0.93 -0.13
C GLU A 84 7.28 -1.68 0.09
N THR A 85 7.33 -2.57 1.10
CA THR A 85 8.54 -3.37 1.36
C THR A 85 8.89 -4.31 0.20
N PHE A 86 7.88 -4.87 -0.50
CA PHE A 86 8.12 -5.69 -1.68
C PHE A 86 8.59 -4.87 -2.89
N VAL A 87 8.10 -3.63 -3.04
CA VAL A 87 8.59 -2.70 -4.06
C VAL A 87 10.07 -2.38 -3.82
N LEU A 88 10.47 -2.09 -2.57
CA LEU A 88 11.88 -1.87 -2.21
C LEU A 88 12.75 -3.11 -2.45
N ALA A 89 12.20 -4.32 -2.24
CA ALA A 89 12.87 -5.58 -2.55
C ALA A 89 12.93 -5.91 -4.06
N ASN A 90 12.35 -5.09 -4.94
CA ASN A 90 12.12 -5.38 -6.36
C ASN A 90 11.29 -6.65 -6.62
N SER A 91 10.49 -7.08 -5.64
CA SER A 91 9.62 -8.26 -5.72
C SER A 91 8.25 -7.87 -6.26
N TRP A 92 8.19 -7.47 -7.54
CA TRP A 92 7.01 -6.85 -8.16
C TRP A 92 5.74 -7.71 -8.11
N ARG A 93 5.86 -9.03 -8.30
CA ARG A 93 4.70 -9.94 -8.24
C ARG A 93 4.10 -9.99 -6.83
N LYS A 94 4.95 -10.03 -5.80
CA LYS A 94 4.49 -10.00 -4.40
C LYS A 94 3.91 -8.65 -4.03
N ALA A 95 4.52 -7.55 -4.49
CA ALA A 95 3.99 -6.20 -4.31
C ALA A 95 2.59 -6.06 -4.91
N ALA A 96 2.41 -6.49 -6.17
CA ALA A 96 1.12 -6.43 -6.85
C ALA A 96 0.05 -7.26 -6.13
N ALA A 97 0.39 -8.46 -5.65
CA ALA A 97 -0.51 -9.29 -4.86
C ALA A 97 -0.90 -8.63 -3.52
N ALA A 98 0.06 -8.00 -2.83
CA ALA A 98 -0.19 -7.26 -1.59
C ALA A 98 -1.14 -6.07 -1.81
N TYR A 99 -0.90 -5.27 -2.84
CA TYR A 99 -1.80 -4.17 -3.22
C TYR A 99 -3.20 -4.65 -3.63
N HIS A 100 -3.31 -5.80 -4.30
CA HIS A 100 -4.61 -6.36 -4.66
C HIS A 100 -5.42 -6.77 -3.41
N GLU A 101 -4.77 -7.42 -2.44
CA GLU A 101 -5.38 -7.74 -1.14
C GLU A 101 -5.74 -6.47 -0.37
N ASP A 102 -4.87 -5.44 -0.42
CA ASP A 102 -5.15 -4.13 0.16
C ASP A 102 -6.41 -3.48 -0.43
N ALA A 103 -6.54 -3.51 -1.76
CA ALA A 103 -7.72 -2.97 -2.44
C ALA A 103 -9.00 -3.71 -2.05
N VAL A 104 -8.95 -5.05 -2.01
CA VAL A 104 -10.07 -5.89 -1.57
C VAL A 104 -10.47 -5.58 -0.13
N CYS A 105 -9.48 -5.39 0.74
CA CYS A 105 -9.68 -5.02 2.12
C CYS A 105 -10.31 -3.62 2.23
N SER A 106 -9.75 -2.64 1.53
CA SER A 106 -10.21 -1.25 1.53
C SER A 106 -11.65 -1.11 1.05
N MET A 107 -12.10 -1.91 0.08
CA MET A 107 -13.50 -1.92 -0.36
C MET A 107 -14.48 -2.33 0.75
N LYS A 108 -14.06 -3.12 1.76
CA LYS A 108 -14.90 -3.52 2.90
C LYS A 108 -15.14 -2.38 3.90
N ILE A 109 -14.31 -1.33 3.86
CA ILE A 109 -14.48 -0.13 4.71
C ILE A 109 -15.67 0.72 4.21
N GLY A 110 -16.12 0.50 2.96
CA GLY A 110 -17.24 1.21 2.35
C GLY A 110 -16.81 2.45 1.57
N ARG A 111 -17.62 3.51 1.57
CA ARG A 111 -17.37 4.71 0.77
C ARG A 111 -15.99 5.33 1.06
N THR A 112 -15.60 5.41 2.33
CA THR A 112 -14.32 6.00 2.76
C THR A 112 -13.10 5.19 2.33
N GLY A 113 -13.27 3.90 2.00
CA GLY A 113 -12.20 3.04 1.50
C GLY A 113 -12.10 2.97 -0.02
N ARG A 114 -13.06 3.55 -0.76
CA ARG A 114 -13.09 3.48 -2.23
C ARG A 114 -11.86 4.11 -2.85
N LEU A 115 -11.51 5.32 -2.42
CA LEU A 115 -10.35 6.03 -2.96
C LEU A 115 -9.03 5.27 -2.66
N ARG A 116 -8.91 4.71 -1.46
CA ARG A 116 -7.75 3.86 -1.08
C ARG A 116 -7.67 2.61 -1.96
N ALA A 117 -8.80 1.94 -2.19
CA ALA A 117 -8.86 0.78 -3.07
C ALA A 117 -8.49 1.13 -4.53
N ALA A 118 -8.87 2.33 -4.98
CA ALA A 118 -8.52 2.80 -6.31
C ALA A 118 -7.01 2.98 -6.47
N PHE A 119 -6.34 3.63 -5.51
CA PHE A 119 -4.89 3.77 -5.51
C PHE A 119 -4.18 2.42 -5.42
N ALA A 120 -4.61 1.54 -4.51
CA ALA A 120 -4.02 0.21 -4.39
C ALA A 120 -4.16 -0.62 -5.69
N LEU A 121 -5.31 -0.58 -6.38
CA LEU A 121 -5.45 -1.23 -7.69
C LEU A 121 -4.56 -0.61 -8.77
N PHE A 122 -4.38 0.70 -8.74
CA PHE A 122 -3.46 1.38 -9.66
C PHE A 122 -2.02 0.91 -9.43
N ASP A 123 -1.55 0.95 -8.18
CA ASP A 123 -0.20 0.52 -7.81
C ASP A 123 0.03 -0.97 -8.11
N ALA A 124 -0.98 -1.82 -7.90
CA ALA A 124 -0.95 -3.22 -8.31
C ALA A 124 -0.75 -3.36 -9.81
N GLY A 125 -1.50 -2.60 -10.61
CA GLY A 125 -1.37 -2.57 -12.07
C GLY A 125 0.02 -2.14 -12.52
N ILE A 126 0.57 -1.07 -11.93
CA ILE A 126 1.95 -0.62 -12.19
C ILE A 126 2.96 -1.72 -11.87
N CYS A 127 2.81 -2.41 -10.74
CA CYS A 127 3.70 -3.51 -10.36
C CYS A 127 3.61 -4.68 -11.35
N TYR A 128 2.41 -5.08 -11.77
CA TYR A 128 2.26 -6.14 -12.79
C TYR A 128 2.87 -5.74 -14.13
N MET A 129 2.74 -4.48 -14.56
CA MET A 129 3.36 -4.00 -15.80
C MET A 129 4.88 -4.12 -15.81
N LYS A 130 5.56 -4.11 -14.64
CA LYS A 130 7.02 -4.30 -14.56
C LYS A 130 7.48 -5.72 -14.87
N VAL A 131 6.61 -6.70 -14.70
CA VAL A 131 6.90 -8.14 -14.85
C VAL A 131 6.02 -8.80 -15.92
N LEU A 132 5.27 -7.98 -16.67
CA LEU A 132 4.33 -8.43 -17.66
C LEU A 132 5.08 -9.01 -18.86
N GLU A 133 4.73 -10.25 -19.20
CA GLU A 133 5.13 -10.87 -20.45
C GLU A 133 3.99 -10.70 -21.47
N PRO A 134 4.26 -10.23 -22.70
CA PRO A 134 3.21 -9.89 -23.66
C PRO A 134 2.37 -11.08 -24.11
N ASP A 135 2.89 -12.31 -23.95
CA ASP A 135 2.20 -13.55 -24.29
C ASP A 135 1.36 -14.10 -23.12
N ASP A 136 1.47 -13.51 -21.93
CA ASP A 136 0.64 -13.87 -20.77
C ASP A 136 -0.70 -13.13 -20.82
N GLU A 137 -1.64 -13.71 -21.57
CA GLU A 137 -3.00 -13.16 -21.73
C GLU A 137 -3.74 -13.04 -20.38
N GLU A 138 -3.52 -13.97 -19.45
CA GLU A 138 -4.17 -13.96 -18.14
C GLU A 138 -3.68 -12.77 -17.31
N MET A 139 -2.37 -12.59 -17.18
CA MET A 139 -1.79 -11.46 -16.44
C MET A 139 -2.11 -10.13 -17.11
N THR A 140 -2.09 -10.08 -18.44
CA THR A 140 -2.48 -8.90 -19.21
C THR A 140 -3.94 -8.52 -18.91
N SER A 141 -4.87 -9.48 -19.02
CA SER A 141 -6.29 -9.23 -18.78
C SER A 141 -6.57 -8.79 -17.34
N ARG A 142 -5.87 -9.38 -16.37
CA ARG A 142 -5.95 -9.00 -14.95
C ARG A 142 -5.45 -7.58 -14.71
N THR A 143 -4.31 -7.22 -15.30
CA THR A 143 -3.71 -5.88 -15.19
C THR A 143 -4.64 -4.81 -15.79
N VAL A 144 -5.21 -5.08 -16.97
CA VAL A 144 -6.23 -4.21 -17.59
C VAL A 144 -7.43 -4.05 -16.66
N CYS A 145 -7.97 -5.16 -16.13
CA CYS A 145 -9.14 -5.14 -15.28
C CYS A 145 -8.91 -4.31 -14.00
N ASP A 146 -7.75 -4.48 -13.35
CA ASP A 146 -7.37 -3.74 -12.15
C ASP A 146 -7.23 -2.23 -12.43
N LEU A 147 -6.55 -1.85 -13.53
CA LEU A 147 -6.41 -0.45 -13.95
C LEU A 147 -7.75 0.20 -14.33
N GLU A 148 -8.60 -0.48 -15.12
CA GLU A 148 -9.93 0.04 -15.47
C GLU A 148 -10.84 0.18 -14.24
N LYS A 149 -10.73 -0.75 -13.29
CA LYS A 149 -11.47 -0.69 -12.03
C LYS A 149 -11.00 0.47 -11.16
N SER A 150 -9.69 0.71 -11.09
CA SER A 150 -9.11 1.90 -10.47
C SER A 150 -9.62 3.18 -11.12
N LEU A 151 -9.56 3.28 -12.45
CA LEU A 151 -10.02 4.44 -13.21
C LEU A 151 -11.47 4.79 -12.88
N ARG A 152 -12.38 3.80 -12.91
CA ARG A 152 -13.79 4.02 -12.56
C ARG A 152 -13.97 4.58 -11.15
N MET A 153 -13.20 4.08 -10.18
CA MET A 153 -13.28 4.58 -8.80
C MET A 153 -12.71 5.99 -8.65
N LEU A 154 -11.60 6.32 -9.31
CA LEU A 154 -11.00 7.65 -9.28
C LEU A 154 -11.92 8.70 -9.89
N VAL A 155 -12.55 8.39 -11.03
CA VAL A 155 -13.53 9.28 -11.66
C VAL A 155 -14.74 9.50 -10.75
N LEU A 156 -15.23 8.45 -10.08
CA LEU A 156 -16.35 8.56 -9.14
C LEU A 156 -16.03 9.43 -7.91
N GLU A 157 -14.77 9.47 -7.47
CA GLU A 157 -14.31 10.32 -6.36
C GLU A 157 -13.78 11.69 -6.83
N ASN A 158 -13.89 11.99 -8.12
CA ASN A 158 -13.39 13.23 -8.75
C ASN A 158 -11.86 13.44 -8.67
N GLU A 159 -11.09 12.36 -8.58
CA GLU A 159 -9.62 12.39 -8.59
C GLU A 159 -9.08 12.34 -10.02
N LEU A 160 -9.35 13.41 -10.77
CA LEU A 160 -9.12 13.48 -12.22
C LEU A 160 -7.63 13.43 -12.62
N VAL A 161 -6.73 13.94 -11.77
CA VAL A 161 -5.28 13.90 -12.02
C VAL A 161 -4.78 12.46 -12.10
N THR A 162 -5.17 11.64 -11.12
CA THR A 162 -4.77 10.24 -11.08
C THR A 162 -5.52 9.46 -12.16
N ALA A 163 -6.81 9.75 -12.40
CA ALA A 163 -7.56 9.14 -13.50
C ALA A 163 -6.86 9.32 -14.86
N ALA A 164 -6.35 10.52 -15.16
CA ALA A 164 -5.57 10.78 -16.37
C ALA A 164 -4.29 9.94 -16.44
N LYS A 165 -3.56 9.78 -15.31
CA LYS A 165 -2.39 8.90 -15.23
C LYS A 165 -2.75 7.44 -15.54
N VAL A 166 -3.86 6.94 -14.97
CA VAL A 166 -4.33 5.57 -15.27
C VAL A 166 -4.62 5.40 -16.75
N CYS A 167 -5.26 6.38 -17.39
CA CYS A 167 -5.51 6.37 -18.84
C CYS A 167 -4.20 6.31 -19.65
N VAL A 168 -3.17 7.04 -19.26
CA VAL A 168 -1.85 6.97 -19.93
C VAL A 168 -1.24 5.57 -19.81
N GLU A 169 -1.32 4.96 -18.63
CA GLU A 169 -0.76 3.62 -18.42
C GLU A 169 -1.55 2.51 -19.13
N LEU A 170 -2.87 2.60 -19.16
CA LEU A 170 -3.71 1.74 -20.02
C LEU A 170 -3.34 1.90 -21.50
N ALA A 171 -3.11 3.12 -21.97
CA ALA A 171 -2.67 3.35 -23.34
C ALA A 171 -1.28 2.75 -23.61
N ASN A 172 -0.34 2.84 -22.67
CA ASN A 172 0.98 2.22 -22.80
C ASN A 172 0.85 0.69 -22.89
N LEU A 173 0.00 0.10 -22.05
CA LEU A 173 -0.28 -1.33 -22.09
C LEU A 173 -0.91 -1.76 -23.43
N TYR A 174 -1.91 -1.04 -23.93
CA TYR A 174 -2.50 -1.34 -25.24
C TYR A 174 -1.54 -1.13 -26.41
N ALA A 175 -0.56 -0.23 -26.28
CA ALA A 175 0.48 -0.06 -27.28
C ALA A 175 1.41 -1.29 -27.34
N MET A 176 1.78 -1.87 -26.18
CA MET A 176 2.52 -3.14 -26.12
C MET A 176 1.74 -4.27 -26.80
N LEU A 177 0.42 -4.30 -26.61
CA LEU A 177 -0.49 -5.26 -27.25
C LEU A 177 -0.84 -4.93 -28.71
N LYS A 178 -0.26 -3.87 -29.28
CA LYS A 178 -0.51 -3.38 -30.65
C LYS A 178 -1.98 -3.05 -30.94
N GLN A 179 -2.76 -2.71 -29.92
CA GLN A 179 -4.17 -2.32 -30.02
C GLN A 179 -4.31 -0.79 -30.18
N TRP A 180 -3.85 -0.26 -31.32
CA TRP A 180 -3.71 1.19 -31.56
C TRP A 180 -5.01 2.00 -31.42
N GLN A 181 -6.15 1.38 -31.71
CA GLN A 181 -7.46 2.02 -31.55
C GLN A 181 -7.71 2.38 -30.07
N LYS A 182 -7.45 1.45 -29.15
CA LYS A 182 -7.60 1.69 -27.71
C LYS A 182 -6.56 2.68 -27.18
N VAL A 183 -5.34 2.65 -27.73
CA VAL A 183 -4.31 3.64 -27.38
C VAL A 183 -4.83 5.05 -27.62
N ARG A 184 -5.45 5.30 -28.78
CA ARG A 184 -6.06 6.59 -29.10
C ARG A 184 -7.16 6.95 -28.11
N GLU A 185 -8.12 6.06 -27.89
CA GLU A 185 -9.26 6.29 -26.99
C GLU A 185 -8.82 6.66 -25.57
N TYR A 186 -7.84 5.97 -25.00
CA TYR A 186 -7.36 6.26 -23.66
C TYR A 186 -6.50 7.53 -23.59
N ARG A 187 -5.76 7.87 -24.66
CA ARG A 187 -5.02 9.14 -24.73
C ARG A 187 -5.96 10.34 -24.84
N GLU A 188 -7.06 10.21 -25.59
CA GLU A 188 -8.12 11.23 -25.67
C GLU A 188 -8.79 11.43 -24.31
N LYS A 189 -9.20 10.35 -23.63
CA LYS A 189 -9.74 10.42 -22.25
C LYS A 189 -8.80 11.10 -21.26
N ALA A 190 -7.49 10.81 -21.34
CA ALA A 190 -6.50 11.47 -20.48
C ALA A 190 -6.48 12.99 -20.71
N ALA A 191 -6.54 13.43 -21.98
CA ALA A 191 -6.60 14.84 -22.32
C ALA A 191 -7.89 15.51 -21.83
N GLU A 192 -9.04 14.82 -21.96
CA GLU A 192 -10.33 15.29 -21.43
C GLU A 192 -10.26 15.53 -19.91
N PHE A 193 -9.68 14.61 -19.14
CA PHE A 193 -9.51 14.81 -17.69
C PHE A 193 -8.61 15.99 -17.35
N HIS A 194 -7.54 16.22 -18.11
CA HIS A 194 -6.68 17.39 -17.93
C HIS A 194 -7.39 18.70 -18.25
N ALA A 195 -8.22 18.74 -19.31
CA ALA A 195 -9.02 19.91 -19.67
C ALA A 195 -10.11 20.20 -18.61
N ASN A 196 -10.84 19.18 -18.18
CA ASN A 196 -11.86 19.32 -17.13
C ASN A 196 -11.26 19.81 -15.81
N MET A 197 -10.02 19.40 -15.50
CA MET A 197 -9.28 19.91 -14.34
C MET A 197 -8.96 21.41 -14.48
N SER A 198 -8.49 21.86 -15.65
CA SER A 198 -8.20 23.29 -15.85
C SER A 198 -9.45 24.15 -15.73
N ASP A 199 -10.57 23.70 -16.30
CA ASP A 199 -11.83 24.44 -16.28
C ASP A 199 -12.37 24.58 -14.84
N ALA A 200 -12.29 23.51 -14.04
CA ALA A 200 -12.66 23.55 -12.63
C ALA A 200 -11.78 24.52 -11.80
N LEU A 201 -10.52 24.73 -12.19
CA LEU A 201 -9.62 25.66 -11.53
C LEU A 201 -9.99 27.13 -11.83
N PHE A 202 -10.37 27.41 -13.09
CA PHE A 202 -10.73 28.76 -13.52
C PHE A 202 -12.09 29.23 -13.00
N ASP A 203 -13.04 28.32 -12.75
CA ASP A 203 -14.38 28.63 -12.25
C ASP A 203 -14.42 29.03 -10.75
N THR A 204 -13.29 28.90 -10.04
CA THR A 204 -13.17 29.27 -8.61
C THR A 204 -12.66 30.69 -8.35
N SER A 205 -12.46 31.50 -9.39
CA SER A 205 -12.15 32.94 -9.20
C SER A 205 -13.43 33.73 -8.87
N PRO A 206 -13.57 34.31 -7.66
CA PRO A 206 -14.71 35.17 -7.35
C PRO A 206 -14.61 36.48 -8.15
N MET A 207 -15.74 36.91 -8.73
CA MET A 207 -15.98 38.32 -9.06
C MET A 207 -16.18 39.14 -7.78
#